data_AF-A0A1V5UPF5-F1
#
_entry.id   AF-A0A1V5UPF5-F1
#
_cell.length_a   1.000
_cell.length_b   1.000
_cell.length_c   1.000
_cell.angle_alpha   90.00
_cell.angle_beta   90.00
_cell.angle_gamma   90.00
#
_symmetry.space_group_name_H-M   'P 1'
#
loop_
_entity.id
_entity.type
_entity.pdbx_description
1 polymer ?
#
loop_
_entity_poly.entity_id
_entity_poly.type
_entity_poly.pdbx_seq_one_letter_code
_entity_poly.pdbx_strand_id
1 'polypeptide(L)'
;MDKLEELKDLANRILVTVEALEGECFTVEKPKRSKKVRYAEYVTMTEQEHAKLIEQFGVTGTEDRIDNLNLYKGSTGRKYASDYLTILAWERKNPAPKPKPPDKERQERMI
;
A
#
# COMPACT_ATOMS: atom_id res chain seq x y z
N MET A 1 -25.66 -27.75 34.57
CA MET A 1 -25.95 -26.78 33.50
C MET A 1 -25.66 -27.51 32.22
N ASP A 2 -26.67 -27.73 31.39
CA ASP A 2 -26.47 -28.45 30.13
C ASP A 2 -25.47 -27.68 29.27
N LYS A 3 -24.35 -28.31 28.92
CA LYS A 3 -23.34 -27.72 28.00
C LYS A 3 -23.97 -27.23 26.70
N LEU A 4 -25.12 -27.80 26.33
CA LEU A 4 -25.93 -27.40 25.20
C LEU A 4 -26.57 -26.02 25.39
N GLU A 5 -26.98 -25.68 26.61
CA GLU A 5 -27.57 -24.38 26.94
C GLU A 5 -26.50 -23.29 26.98
N GLU A 6 -25.32 -23.61 27.51
CA GLU A 6 -24.16 -22.72 27.47
C GLU A 6 -23.68 -22.46 26.03
N LEU A 7 -23.74 -23.48 25.15
CA LEU A 7 -23.39 -23.33 23.73
C LEU A 7 -24.39 -22.43 22.99
N LYS A 8 -25.69 -22.58 23.31
CA LYS A 8 -26.76 -21.74 22.74
C LYS A 8 -26.64 -20.29 23.21
N ASP A 9 -26.35 -20.07 24.49
CA ASP A 9 -26.12 -18.73 25.04
C ASP A 9 -24.91 -18.06 24.39
N LEU A 10 -23.79 -18.80 24.25
CA LEU A 10 -22.59 -18.30 23.57
C LEU A 10 -22.86 -17.96 22.10
N ALA A 11 -23.60 -18.81 21.38
CA ALA A 11 -23.98 -18.56 20.00
C ALA A 11 -24.84 -17.29 19.85
N ASN A 12 -25.80 -17.08 20.76
CA ASN A 12 -26.62 -15.87 20.79
C ASN A 12 -25.79 -14.62 21.13
N ARG A 13 -24.85 -14.73 22.07
CA ARG A 13 -23.93 -13.64 22.42
C ARG A 13 -23.06 -13.22 21.23
N ILE A 14 -22.56 -14.21 20.48
CA ILE A 14 -21.80 -13.97 19.25
C ILE A 14 -22.69 -13.32 18.18
N LEU A 15 -23.90 -13.83 17.96
CA LEU A 15 -24.82 -13.28 16.96
C LEU A 15 -25.14 -11.80 17.22
N VAL A 16 -25.48 -11.45 18.46
CA VAL A 16 -25.73 -10.05 18.88
C VAL A 16 -24.52 -9.15 18.65
N THR A 17 -23.29 -9.65 18.84
CA THR A 17 -22.09 -8.86 18.56
C THR A 17 -21.81 -8.68 17.06
N VAL A 18 -22.18 -9.64 16.22
CA VAL A 18 -22.06 -9.52 14.77
C VAL A 18 -23.09 -8.50 14.24
N GLU A 19 -24.34 -8.56 14.71
CA GLU A 19 -25.38 -7.58 14.39
C GLU A 19 -24.98 -6.14 14.78
N ALA A 20 -24.24 -5.97 15.88
CA ALA A 20 -23.71 -4.66 16.28
C ALA A 20 -22.55 -4.14 15.41
N LEU A 21 -21.84 -5.04 14.70
CA LEU A 21 -20.75 -4.69 13.78
C LEU A 21 -21.25 -4.43 12.34
N GLU A 22 -22.50 -4.79 12.03
CA GLU A 22 -23.15 -4.48 10.75
C GLU A 22 -23.59 -3.01 10.60
N GLY A 23 -23.20 -2.15 11.56
CA GLY A 23 -23.33 -0.70 11.49
C GLY A 23 -22.23 0.00 10.67
N GLU A 24 -21.13 -0.68 10.34
CA GLU A 24 -20.14 -0.18 9.38
C GLU A 24 -20.37 -0.81 8.01
N CYS A 25 -21.37 -0.27 7.31
CA CYS A 25 -21.60 -0.59 5.92
C CYS A 25 -20.35 -0.21 5.10
N PHE A 26 -19.60 -1.21 4.64
CA PHE A 26 -18.61 -1.01 3.58
C PHE A 26 -19.36 -0.76 2.28
N THR A 27 -19.83 0.48 2.10
CA THR A 27 -20.47 0.92 0.87
C THR A 27 -19.43 0.88 -0.23
N VAL A 28 -19.50 -0.13 -1.10
CA VAL A 28 -18.82 -0.13 -2.40
C VAL A 28 -19.54 0.86 -3.29
N GLU A 29 -19.36 2.16 -3.02
CA GLU A 29 -19.78 3.22 -3.92
C GLU A 29 -18.99 3.08 -5.23
N LYS A 30 -19.68 3.14 -6.38
CA LYS A 30 -19.03 3.27 -7.68
C LYS A 30 -18.00 4.41 -7.60
N PRO A 31 -16.75 4.22 -8.05
CA PRO A 31 -15.69 5.19 -7.79
C PRO A 31 -16.05 6.51 -8.47
N LYS A 32 -16.59 7.47 -7.70
CA LYS A 32 -16.49 8.88 -8.04
C LYS A 32 -15.01 9.11 -8.33
N ARG A 33 -14.70 9.71 -9.49
CA ARG A 33 -13.31 10.01 -9.87
C ARG A 33 -12.67 10.71 -8.67
N SER A 34 -11.78 9.98 -8.00
CA SER A 34 -11.19 10.41 -6.75
C SER A 34 -10.48 11.73 -7.02
N LYS A 35 -10.72 12.72 -6.16
CA LYS A 35 -10.10 14.04 -6.30
C LYS A 35 -8.59 13.85 -6.21
N LYS A 36 -7.86 14.37 -7.19
CA LYS A 36 -6.39 14.38 -7.14
C LYS A 36 -5.95 15.42 -6.12
N VAL A 37 -5.11 15.01 -5.19
CA VAL A 37 -4.48 15.83 -4.17
C VAL A 37 -3.04 16.10 -4.60
N ARG A 38 -2.53 17.29 -4.26
CA ARG A 38 -1.12 17.64 -4.42
C ARG A 38 -0.34 17.09 -3.24
N TYR A 39 0.60 16.19 -3.51
CA TYR A 39 1.51 15.64 -2.50
C TYR A 39 2.87 16.35 -2.50
N ALA A 40 3.25 16.94 -3.64
CA ALA A 40 4.37 17.85 -3.75
C ALA A 40 4.02 18.97 -4.76
N GLU A 41 4.94 19.90 -4.97
CA GLU A 41 4.73 21.06 -5.86
C GLU A 41 4.31 20.66 -7.29
N TYR A 42 4.96 19.61 -7.83
CA TYR A 42 4.74 19.08 -9.17
C TYR A 42 4.08 17.70 -9.19
N VAL A 43 3.78 17.09 -8.04
CA VAL A 43 3.26 15.71 -7.94
C VAL A 43 1.81 15.70 -7.44
N THR A 44 0.94 15.09 -8.24
CA THR A 44 -0.50 14.97 -8.01
C THR A 44 -0.97 13.54 -8.18
N MET A 45 -1.66 13.01 -7.17
CA MET A 45 -2.28 11.68 -7.24
C MET A 45 -3.49 11.62 -6.32
N THR A 46 -4.23 10.52 -6.37
CA THR A 46 -5.38 10.29 -5.49
C THR A 46 -4.92 9.70 -4.15
N GLU A 47 -5.71 9.87 -3.09
CA GLU A 47 -5.41 9.28 -1.78
C GLU A 47 -5.30 7.76 -1.83
N GLN A 48 -6.11 7.11 -2.67
CA GLN A 48 -6.04 5.67 -2.90
C GLN A 48 -4.73 5.23 -3.56
N GLU A 49 -4.21 6.01 -4.52
CA GLU A 49 -2.92 5.72 -5.14
C GLU A 49 -1.77 5.92 -4.15
N HIS A 50 -1.83 6.97 -3.34
CA HIS A 50 -0.84 7.22 -2.29
C HIS A 50 -0.85 6.10 -1.22
N ALA A 51 -2.03 5.68 -0.76
CA ALA A 51 -2.15 4.56 0.17
C ALA A 51 -1.55 3.26 -0.38
N LYS A 52 -1.74 2.97 -1.67
CA LYS A 52 -1.11 1.81 -2.34
C LYS A 52 0.41 1.92 -2.38
N LEU A 53 0.96 3.12 -2.58
CA LEU A 53 2.41 3.33 -2.53
C LEU A 53 2.94 3.05 -1.11
N ILE A 54 2.25 3.53 -0.07
CA ILE A 54 2.62 3.27 1.32
C ILE A 54 2.55 1.78 1.64
N GLU A 55 1.50 1.08 1.21
CA GLU A 55 1.37 -0.37 1.40
C GLU A 55 2.53 -1.13 0.77
N GLN A 56 3.01 -0.69 -0.40
CA GLN A 56 4.05 -1.37 -1.15
C GLN A 56 5.48 -1.01 -0.69
N PHE A 57 5.73 0.25 -0.33
CA PHE A 57 7.08 0.79 -0.09
C PHE A 57 7.30 1.33 1.33
N GLY A 58 6.26 1.36 2.16
CA GLY A 58 6.25 2.07 3.44
C GLY A 58 6.12 3.59 3.26
N VAL A 59 5.96 4.29 4.37
CA VAL A 59 5.79 5.75 4.40
C VAL A 59 7.03 6.46 3.86
N THR A 60 8.19 6.20 4.47
CA THR A 60 9.48 6.79 4.06
C THR A 60 9.86 6.43 2.63
N GLY A 61 9.68 5.16 2.23
CA GLY A 61 9.96 4.76 0.86
C GLY A 61 9.04 5.45 -0.17
N THR A 62 7.82 5.79 0.22
CA THR A 62 6.89 6.53 -0.64
C THR A 62 7.29 8.00 -0.76
N GLU A 63 7.67 8.64 0.35
CA GLU A 63 8.17 10.02 0.39
C GLU A 63 9.39 10.20 -0.53
N ASP A 64 10.39 9.31 -0.43
CA ASP A 64 11.59 9.34 -1.28
C ASP A 64 11.25 9.28 -2.78
N ARG A 65 10.23 8.47 -3.14
CA ARG A 65 9.80 8.31 -4.53
C ARG A 65 9.05 9.54 -5.04
N ILE A 66 8.23 10.15 -4.19
CA ILE A 66 7.52 11.40 -4.50
C ILE A 66 8.53 12.52 -4.68
N ASP A 67 9.52 12.64 -3.80
CA ASP A 67 10.56 13.68 -3.87
C ASP A 67 11.42 13.53 -5.13
N ASN A 68 11.85 12.31 -5.46
CA ASN A 68 12.59 12.04 -6.68
C ASN A 68 11.80 12.45 -7.95
N LEU A 69 10.50 12.14 -8.00
CA LEU A 69 9.66 12.57 -9.11
C LEU A 69 9.45 14.09 -9.12
N ASN A 70 9.28 14.71 -7.94
CA ASN A 70 9.08 16.14 -7.81
C ASN A 70 10.30 16.93 -8.32
N LEU A 71 11.50 16.56 -7.87
CA LEU A 71 12.77 17.17 -8.30
C LEU A 71 13.00 17.00 -9.81
N TYR A 72 12.68 15.83 -10.35
CA TYR A 72 12.79 15.60 -11.78
C TYR A 72 11.83 16.47 -12.59
N LYS A 73 10.56 16.56 -12.18
CA LYS A 73 9.57 17.40 -12.87
C LYS A 73 9.92 18.88 -12.76
N GLY A 74 10.40 19.33 -11.60
CA GLY A 74 10.87 20.70 -11.38
C GLY A 74 12.08 21.07 -12.24
N SER A 75 13.07 20.17 -12.36
CA SER A 75 14.28 20.43 -13.16
C SER A 75 14.08 20.27 -14.67
N THR A 76 13.23 19.33 -15.10
CA THR A 76 13.05 19.02 -16.53
C THR A 76 11.81 19.65 -17.17
N GLY A 77 10.84 20.11 -16.36
CA GLY A 77 9.56 20.60 -16.84
C GLY A 77 8.64 19.52 -17.43
N ARG A 78 8.98 18.23 -17.29
CA ARG A 78 8.16 17.14 -17.86
C ARG A 78 6.83 16.98 -17.14
N LYS A 79 5.80 16.67 -17.93
CA LYS A 79 4.45 16.39 -17.45
C LYS A 79 4.08 14.95 -17.80
N TYR A 80 3.45 14.27 -16.85
CA TYR A 80 2.98 12.89 -17.00
C TYR A 80 1.46 12.85 -16.88
N ALA A 81 0.84 11.83 -17.47
CA ALA A 81 -0.62 11.63 -17.38
C ALA A 81 -1.04 11.20 -15.96
N SER A 82 -0.22 10.38 -15.31
CA SER A 82 -0.40 9.96 -13.92
C SER A 82 0.97 9.88 -13.23
N ASP A 83 1.11 10.61 -12.13
CA ASP A 83 2.34 10.60 -11.33
C ASP A 83 2.53 9.26 -10.62
N TYR A 84 1.43 8.65 -10.14
CA TYR A 84 1.42 7.31 -9.57
C TYR A 84 2.01 6.25 -10.53
N LEU A 85 1.53 6.19 -11.78
CA LEU A 85 2.05 5.23 -12.76
C LEU A 85 3.52 5.50 -13.12
N THR A 86 3.93 6.76 -13.05
CA THR A 86 5.32 7.16 -13.32
C THR A 86 6.25 6.65 -12.24
N ILE A 87 5.88 6.80 -10.96
CA ILE A 87 6.62 6.23 -9.82
C ILE A 87 6.76 4.71 -9.99
N LEU A 88 5.67 4.00 -10.28
CA LEU A 88 5.71 2.55 -10.49
C LEU A 88 6.54 2.12 -11.72
N ALA A 89 6.57 2.93 -12.77
CA ALA A 89 7.38 2.67 -13.95
C ALA A 89 8.88 2.86 -13.65
N TRP A 90 9.24 3.83 -12.80
CA TRP A 90 10.62 4.07 -12.39
C TRP A 90 11.13 2.98 -11.46
N GLU A 91 10.30 2.55 -10.51
CA GLU A 91 10.63 1.44 -9.62
C GLU A 91 10.94 0.17 -10.41
N ARG A 92 10.13 -0.15 -11.43
CA ARG A 92 10.38 -1.32 -12.29
C ARG A 92 11.70 -1.25 -13.05
N LYS A 93 12.21 -0.04 -13.34
CA LYS A 93 13.49 0.15 -14.03
C LYS A 93 14.69 0.07 -13.09
N ASN A 94 14.51 0.45 -11.84
CA ASN A 94 15.54 0.40 -10.80
C ASN A 94 15.11 -0.57 -9.69
N PRO A 95 15.09 -1.89 -9.95
CA PRO A 95 14.82 -2.85 -8.90
C PRO A 95 15.91 -2.73 -7.84
N ALA A 96 15.50 -2.71 -6.56
CA ALA A 96 16.45 -2.78 -5.45
C ALA A 96 17.45 -3.94 -5.69
N PRO A 97 18.75 -3.76 -5.39
CA PRO A 97 19.73 -4.81 -5.56
C PRO A 97 19.29 -6.02 -4.72
N LYS A 98 18.95 -7.13 -5.39
CA LYS A 98 18.64 -8.39 -4.70
C LYS A 98 19.86 -8.77 -3.86
N PRO A 99 19.68 -9.30 -2.63
CA PRO A 99 20.80 -9.83 -1.87
C PRO A 99 21.54 -10.83 -2.75
N LYS A 100 22.83 -10.59 -3.00
CA LYS A 100 23.65 -11.50 -3.80
C LYS A 100 23.62 -12.86 -3.08
N PRO A 101 23.30 -13.97 -3.77
CA PRO A 101 23.37 -15.28 -3.15
C PRO A 101 24.77 -15.47 -2.55
N PRO A 102 24.90 -16.11 -1.37
CA PRO A 102 26.20 -16.37 -0.80
C PRO A 102 27.03 -17.13 -1.83
N ASP A 103 28.25 -16.65 -2.06
CA ASP A 103 29.20 -17.27 -2.97
C ASP A 103 29.49 -18.69 -2.45
N LYS A 104 28.94 -19.71 -3.11
CA LYS A 104 29.09 -21.12 -2.72
C LYS A 104 30.57 -21.50 -2.65
N GLU A 105 31.41 -20.91 -3.50
CA GLU A 105 32.86 -21.13 -3.53
C GLU A 105 33.55 -20.57 -2.28
N ARG A 106 33.03 -19.48 -1.69
CA ARG A 106 33.51 -18.93 -0.42
C ARG A 106 33.09 -19.80 0.78
N GLN A 107 31.95 -20.48 0.68
CA GLN A 107 31.46 -21.38 1.73
C GLN A 107 32.24 -22.71 1.73
N GLU A 108 32.57 -23.24 0.55
CA GLU A 108 33.36 -24.46 0.39
C GLU A 108 34.84 -24.28 0.75
N ARG A 109 35.40 -23.06 0.59
CA ARG A 109 36.77 -22.73 1.04
C ARG A 109 36.93 -22.57 2.56
N MET A 110 35.83 -22.59 3.32
CA MET A 110 35.82 -22.44 4.79
C MET A 110 35.54 -23.75 5.55
N ILE A 111 35.42 -24.89 4.84
CA ILE A 111 35.30 -26.25 5.40
C ILE A 111 36.63 -26.97 5.22
#